data_AF-A0A3S1DMJ6-F1
#
_entry.id   AF-A0A3S1DMJ6-F1
#
_cell.length_a   1.000
_cell.length_b   1.000
_cell.length_c   1.000
_cell.angle_alpha   90.00
_cell.angle_beta   90.00
_cell.angle_gamma   90.00
#
_symmetry.space_group_name_H-M   'P 1'
#
loop_
_entity.id
_entity.type
_entity.pdbx_description
1 polymer ?
#
loop_
_entity_poly.entity_id
_entity_poly.type
_entity_poly.pdbx_seq_one_letter_code
_entity_poly.pdbx_strand_id
1 'polypeptide(L)'
;MAYTRGNLAVKQKSAERSYQPERYRETTKVVTRRSQLPVGEKLLYLLTVLICVAVMGGLLLQNSGIYNIKRQMYNMDAEIQKMNTEINELSIQKEVLEQQIPEKAAELGYVEPLVEGFNVTVPTSTADHS
;
A
#
# COMPACT_ATOMS: atom_id res chain seq x y z
N MET A 1 98.21 7.29 -55.29
CA MET A 1 97.65 8.66 -55.26
C MET A 1 96.18 8.57 -54.92
N ALA A 2 95.73 9.42 -53.99
CA ALA A 2 94.38 9.43 -53.44
C ALA A 2 93.56 10.54 -54.07
N TYR A 3 92.30 10.28 -54.47
CA TYR A 3 91.19 11.26 -54.50
C TYR A 3 89.87 10.45 -54.46
N THR A 4 89.22 10.27 -53.31
CA THR A 4 88.20 11.11 -52.63
C THR A 4 86.87 11.31 -53.35
N ARG A 5 85.80 11.01 -52.58
CA ARG A 5 84.35 11.30 -52.74
C ARG A 5 83.59 10.20 -53.48
N GLY A 6 82.43 9.72 -53.05
CA GLY A 6 81.53 10.05 -51.96
C GLY A 6 80.25 9.24 -52.14
N ASN A 7 79.56 8.93 -51.04
CA ASN A 7 78.28 8.22 -50.97
C ASN A 7 78.26 6.72 -51.30
N LEU A 8 78.67 5.89 -50.35
CA LEU A 8 78.04 4.59 -50.17
C LEU A 8 77.86 4.28 -48.68
N ALA A 9 76.74 4.78 -48.15
CA ALA A 9 76.23 4.44 -46.85
C ALA A 9 75.70 3.00 -46.87
N VAL A 10 76.54 2.03 -46.53
CA VAL A 10 76.05 0.72 -46.08
C VAL A 10 76.81 0.35 -44.82
N LYS A 11 76.12 0.55 -43.71
CA LYS A 11 76.54 0.17 -42.37
C LYS A 11 76.87 -1.32 -42.37
N GLN A 12 78.13 -1.67 -42.13
CA GLN A 12 78.50 -3.00 -41.65
C GLN A 12 77.97 -3.15 -40.21
N LYS A 13 76.65 -3.36 -40.07
CA LYS A 13 75.97 -3.71 -38.81
C LYS A 13 74.99 -4.89 -38.98
N SER A 14 75.08 -5.60 -40.10
CA SER A 14 74.23 -6.75 -40.38
C SER A 14 74.91 -8.11 -40.15
N ALA A 15 76.22 -8.14 -39.92
CA ALA A 15 76.94 -9.38 -39.60
C ALA A 15 77.15 -9.61 -38.09
N GLU A 16 76.95 -8.59 -37.26
CA GLU A 16 77.09 -8.66 -35.79
C GLU A 16 75.73 -8.53 -35.07
N ARG A 17 74.69 -9.09 -35.69
CA ARG A 17 73.35 -9.20 -35.09
C ARG A 17 72.79 -10.62 -35.20
N SER A 18 73.66 -11.61 -35.32
CA SER A 18 73.29 -13.03 -35.31
C SER A 18 73.54 -13.68 -33.94
N TYR A 19 73.93 -12.90 -32.94
CA TYR A 19 74.19 -13.38 -31.57
C TYR A 19 73.65 -12.37 -30.54
N GLN A 20 72.34 -12.08 -30.61
CA GLN A 20 71.65 -11.59 -29.43
C GLN A 20 71.03 -12.80 -28.74
N PRO A 21 71.36 -13.11 -27.47
CA PRO A 21 70.57 -14.08 -26.73
C PRO A 21 69.16 -13.51 -26.67
N GLU A 22 68.21 -14.21 -27.28
CA GLU A 22 66.77 -14.02 -27.15
C GLU A 22 66.47 -13.78 -25.65
N ARG A 23 66.30 -12.50 -25.29
CA ARG A 23 66.00 -12.12 -23.93
C ARG A 23 64.59 -12.62 -23.66
N TYR A 24 64.52 -13.81 -23.06
CA TYR A 24 63.30 -14.49 -22.68
C TYR A 24 62.38 -13.48 -21.97
N ARG A 25 61.39 -13.00 -22.71
CA ARG A 25 60.31 -12.20 -22.16
C ARG A 25 59.33 -13.19 -21.57
N GLU A 26 59.37 -13.32 -20.24
CA GLU A 26 58.32 -13.98 -19.49
C GLU A 26 56.99 -13.29 -19.83
N THR A 27 56.26 -13.90 -20.77
CA THR A 27 54.88 -13.50 -21.05
C THR A 27 54.04 -14.18 -19.98
N THR A 28 53.82 -13.46 -18.88
CA THR A 28 52.88 -13.89 -17.86
C THR A 28 51.51 -14.01 -18.51
N LYS A 29 51.10 -15.25 -18.77
CA LYS A 29 49.80 -15.57 -19.33
C LYS A 29 48.76 -15.13 -18.30
N VAL A 30 48.15 -13.97 -18.53
CA VAL A 30 47.06 -13.47 -17.69
C VAL A 30 45.91 -14.44 -17.86
N VAL A 31 45.72 -15.31 -16.85
CA VAL A 31 44.58 -16.22 -16.82
C VAL A 31 43.36 -15.36 -16.51
N THR A 32 42.69 -14.88 -17.55
CA THR A 32 41.39 -14.25 -17.42
C THR A 32 40.41 -15.34 -16.97
N ARG A 33 40.12 -15.39 -15.65
CA ARG A 33 39.01 -16.21 -15.16
C ARG A 33 37.73 -15.68 -15.82
N ARG A 34 36.83 -16.59 -16.22
CA ARG A 34 35.51 -16.21 -16.77
C ARG A 34 34.85 -15.26 -15.78
N SER A 35 34.66 -14.01 -16.20
CA SER A 35 33.86 -13.04 -15.47
C SER A 35 32.47 -13.64 -15.32
N GLN A 36 32.07 -13.94 -14.08
CA GLN A 36 30.70 -14.32 -13.81
C GLN A 36 29.82 -13.08 -14.07
N LEU A 37 28.60 -13.31 -14.57
CA LEU A 37 27.68 -12.27 -15.08
C LEU A 37 27.81 -10.92 -14.33
N PRO A 38 27.85 -9.79 -15.07
CA PRO A 38 28.04 -8.47 -14.49
C PRO A 38 27.06 -8.24 -13.33
N VAL A 39 27.57 -7.62 -12.26
CA VAL A 39 26.89 -7.53 -10.96
C VAL A 39 25.49 -6.93 -11.06
N GLY A 40 25.27 -6.03 -12.03
CA GLY A 40 23.96 -5.42 -12.30
C GLY A 40 22.89 -6.40 -12.76
N GLU A 41 23.20 -7.36 -13.64
CA GLU A 41 22.23 -8.36 -14.09
C GLU A 41 21.81 -9.29 -12.94
N LYS A 42 22.77 -9.70 -12.09
CA LYS A 42 22.49 -10.51 -10.90
C LYS A 42 21.52 -9.82 -9.94
N LEU A 43 21.65 -8.51 -9.76
CA LEU A 43 20.76 -7.71 -8.90
C LEU A 43 19.35 -7.62 -9.48
N LEU A 44 19.21 -7.43 -10.79
CA LEU A 44 17.89 -7.43 -11.45
C LEU A 44 17.19 -8.77 -11.29
N TYR A 45 17.89 -9.89 -11.44
CA TYR A 45 17.30 -11.21 -11.19
C TYR A 45 16.84 -11.38 -9.74
N LEU A 46 17.66 -10.99 -8.75
CA LEU A 46 17.26 -11.06 -7.34
C LEU A 46 16.05 -10.17 -7.04
N LEU A 47 15.99 -8.97 -7.62
CA LEU A 47 14.84 -8.07 -7.48
C LEU A 47 13.56 -8.70 -8.06
N THR A 48 13.63 -9.31 -9.24
CA THR A 48 12.46 -9.94 -9.88
C THR A 48 11.91 -11.10 -9.04
N VAL A 49 12.79 -11.90 -8.43
CA VAL A 49 12.40 -12.98 -7.50
C VAL A 49 11.73 -12.40 -6.26
N LEU A 50 12.29 -11.31 -5.70
CA LEU A 50 11.72 -10.64 -4.52
C LEU A 50 10.32 -10.10 -4.81
N ILE A 51 10.14 -9.41 -5.95
CA ILE A 51 8.83 -8.90 -6.38
C ILE A 51 7.84 -10.06 -6.57
N CYS A 52 8.25 -11.16 -7.20
CA CYS A 52 7.40 -12.33 -7.39
C CYS A 52 6.91 -12.92 -6.05
N VAL A 53 7.83 -13.10 -5.09
CA VAL A 53 7.49 -13.60 -3.76
C VAL A 53 6.62 -12.61 -2.98
N ALA A 54 6.88 -11.31 -3.09
CA ALA A 54 6.09 -10.26 -2.44
C ALA A 54 4.65 -10.24 -2.97
N VAL A 55 4.44 -10.36 -4.29
CA VAL A 55 3.12 -10.46 -4.90
C VAL A 55 2.39 -11.70 -4.41
N MET A 56 3.05 -12.87 -4.42
CA MET A 56 2.45 -14.11 -3.91
C MET A 56 2.11 -14.03 -2.42
N GLY A 57 2.98 -13.46 -1.59
CA GLY A 57 2.72 -13.25 -0.16
C GLY A 57 1.58 -12.26 0.09
N GLY A 58 1.51 -11.17 -0.67
CA GLY A 58 0.44 -10.18 -0.57
C GLY A 58 -0.94 -10.75 -0.90
N LEU A 59 -1.02 -11.61 -1.93
CA LEU A 59 -2.25 -12.32 -2.28
C LEU A 59 -2.73 -13.25 -1.16
N LEU A 60 -1.81 -13.97 -0.50
CA LEU A 60 -2.16 -14.83 0.64
C LEU A 60 -2.71 -14.01 1.83
N LEU A 61 -2.14 -12.83 2.10
CA LEU A 61 -2.61 -11.95 3.18
C LEU A 61 -3.98 -11.33 2.90
N GLN A 62 -4.26 -10.94 1.66
CA GLN A 62 -5.62 -10.51 1.25
C GLN A 62 -6.65 -11.62 1.52
N ASN A 63 -6.29 -12.87 1.19
CA ASN A 63 -7.17 -14.01 1.42
C ASN A 63 -7.44 -14.26 2.92
N SER A 64 -6.46 -14.04 3.78
CA SER A 64 -6.64 -14.16 5.25
C SER A 64 -7.51 -13.04 5.83
N GLY A 65 -7.31 -11.79 5.38
CA GLY A 65 -8.08 -10.63 5.86
C GLY A 65 -9.59 -10.77 5.62
N ILE A 66 -9.97 -11.40 4.51
CA ILE A 66 -11.37 -11.66 4.15
C ILE A 66 -12.10 -12.51 5.20
N TYR A 67 -11.44 -13.42 5.91
CA TYR A 67 -12.09 -14.26 6.91
C TYR A 67 -12.50 -13.49 8.16
N ASN A 68 -11.65 -12.59 8.64
CA ASN A 68 -11.96 -11.75 9.81
C ASN A 68 -13.07 -10.74 9.51
N ILE A 69 -13.14 -10.24 8.28
CA ILE A 69 -14.17 -9.28 7.84
C ILE A 69 -15.52 -9.97 7.72
N LYS A 70 -15.58 -11.20 7.17
CA LYS A 70 -16.85 -11.96 7.05
C LYS A 70 -17.55 -12.15 8.39
N ARG A 71 -16.81 -12.46 9.46
CA ARG A 71 -17.39 -12.67 10.80
C ARG A 71 -17.90 -11.37 11.42
N GLN A 72 -17.19 -10.26 11.23
CA GLN A 72 -17.64 -8.94 11.68
C GLN A 72 -18.90 -8.52 10.94
N MET A 73 -18.96 -8.76 9.63
CA MET A 73 -20.11 -8.42 8.81
C MET A 73 -21.36 -9.22 9.21
N TYR A 74 -21.21 -10.51 9.53
CA TYR A 74 -22.32 -11.33 10.05
C TYR A 74 -22.85 -10.82 11.39
N ASN A 75 -21.96 -10.46 12.32
CA ASN A 75 -22.37 -9.92 13.62
C ASN A 75 -23.06 -8.56 13.47
N MET A 76 -22.53 -7.68 12.61
CA MET A 76 -23.15 -6.38 12.32
C MET A 76 -24.54 -6.55 11.69
N ASP A 77 -24.73 -7.50 10.77
CA ASP A 77 -26.03 -7.73 10.15
C ASP A 77 -27.07 -8.21 11.17
N ALA A 78 -26.68 -9.09 12.09
CA ALA A 78 -27.52 -9.52 13.21
C ALA A 78 -27.88 -8.36 14.16
N GLU A 79 -26.93 -7.46 14.42
CA GLU A 79 -27.16 -6.28 15.26
C GLU A 79 -28.08 -5.26 14.57
N ILE A 80 -27.91 -5.05 13.25
CA ILE A 80 -28.79 -4.21 12.43
C ILE A 80 -30.22 -4.76 12.44
N GLN A 81 -30.40 -6.07 12.31
CA GLN A 81 -31.73 -6.67 12.39
C GLN A 81 -32.40 -6.44 13.75
N LYS A 82 -31.65 -6.60 14.85
CA LYS A 82 -32.16 -6.30 16.20
C LYS A 82 -32.56 -4.84 16.36
N MET A 83 -31.69 -3.91 15.94
CA MET A 83 -31.99 -2.49 16.01
C MET A 83 -33.23 -2.13 15.17
N ASN A 84 -33.39 -2.71 13.98
CA ASN A 84 -34.59 -2.51 13.17
C ASN A 84 -35.85 -3.04 13.83
N THR A 85 -35.79 -4.19 14.51
CA THR A 85 -36.94 -4.71 15.27
C THR A 85 -37.30 -3.80 16.43
N GLU A 86 -36.32 -3.31 17.18
CA GLU A 86 -36.54 -2.37 18.29
C GLU A 86 -37.13 -1.05 17.77
N ILE A 87 -36.60 -0.48 16.68
CA ILE A 87 -37.14 0.73 16.06
C ILE A 87 -38.59 0.53 15.63
N ASN A 88 -38.92 -0.61 15.03
CA ASN A 88 -40.29 -0.92 14.64
C ASN A 88 -41.21 -0.99 15.86
N GLU A 89 -40.80 -1.68 16.93
CA GLU A 89 -41.58 -1.73 18.17
C GLU A 89 -41.77 -0.33 18.79
N LEU A 90 -40.72 0.48 18.84
CA LEU A 90 -40.82 1.86 19.33
C LEU A 90 -41.73 2.72 18.45
N SER A 91 -41.68 2.53 17.13
CA SER A 91 -42.55 3.25 16.20
C SER A 91 -44.03 2.89 16.38
N ILE A 92 -44.32 1.61 16.60
CA ILE A 92 -45.68 1.12 16.91
C ILE A 92 -46.14 1.69 18.25
N GLN A 93 -45.29 1.66 19.28
CA GLN A 93 -45.64 2.25 20.58
C GLN A 93 -45.91 3.75 20.46
N LYS A 94 -45.11 4.48 19.68
CA LYS A 94 -45.35 5.89 19.39
C LYS A 94 -46.70 6.10 18.72
N GLU A 95 -47.02 5.33 17.69
CA GLU A 95 -48.30 5.42 16.98
C GLU A 95 -49.49 5.11 17.90
N VAL A 96 -49.38 4.06 18.72
CA VAL A 96 -50.41 3.71 19.72
C VAL A 96 -50.58 4.84 20.75
N LEU A 97 -49.50 5.43 21.23
CA LEU A 97 -49.57 6.58 22.14
C LEU A 97 -50.21 7.78 21.44
N GLU A 98 -49.83 8.08 20.19
CA GLU A 98 -50.42 9.16 19.39
C GLU A 98 -51.92 8.97 19.17
N GLN A 99 -52.39 7.72 19.01
CA GLN A 99 -53.82 7.40 18.92
C GLN A 99 -54.55 7.49 20.28
N GLN A 100 -53.87 7.21 21.39
CA GLN A 100 -54.46 7.30 22.74
C GLN A 100 -54.49 8.72 23.31
N ILE A 101 -53.61 9.62 22.84
CA ILE A 101 -53.58 11.03 23.23
C ILE A 101 -54.93 11.74 22.98
N PRO A 102 -55.57 11.67 21.80
CA PRO A 102 -56.86 12.35 21.57
C PRO A 102 -57.99 11.76 22.42
N GLU A 103 -58.00 10.44 22.64
CA GLU A 103 -59.00 9.79 23.51
C GLU A 103 -58.84 10.24 24.97
N LYS A 104 -57.60 10.25 25.48
CA LYS A 104 -57.31 10.71 26.85
C LYS A 104 -57.50 12.22 27.01
N ALA A 105 -57.19 13.01 25.98
CA ALA A 105 -57.43 14.45 25.98
C ALA A 105 -58.93 14.77 26.00
N ALA A 106 -59.75 14.01 25.26
CA ALA A 106 -61.20 14.13 25.29
C ALA A 106 -61.82 13.73 26.63
N GLU A 107 -61.33 12.66 27.27
CA GLU A 107 -61.73 12.26 28.64
C GLU A 107 -61.41 13.34 29.70
N LEU A 108 -60.32 14.08 29.51
CA LEU A 108 -59.87 15.15 30.41
C LEU A 108 -60.46 16.53 30.05
N GLY A 109 -61.31 16.63 29.03
CA GLY A 109 -62.00 17.85 28.64
C GLY A 109 -61.16 18.84 27.82
N TYR A 110 -60.03 18.40 27.27
CA TYR A 110 -59.20 19.19 26.35
C TYR A 110 -59.71 19.01 24.91
N VAL A 111 -59.88 20.11 24.18
CA VAL A 111 -60.36 20.14 22.79
C VAL A 111 -59.19 20.50 21.86
N GLU A 112 -59.07 19.82 20.72
CA GLU A 112 -58.04 20.13 19.73
C GLU A 112 -58.10 21.60 19.30
N PRO A 113 -56.99 22.35 19.36
CA PRO A 113 -56.95 23.74 18.89
C PRO A 113 -57.04 23.77 17.36
N LEU A 114 -58.10 24.39 16.86
CA LEU A 114 -58.44 24.54 15.44
C LEU A 114 -57.47 25.41 14.61
N VAL A 115 -56.32 25.82 15.18
CA VAL A 115 -55.37 26.75 14.55
C VAL A 115 -53.93 26.33 14.87
N GLU A 116 -53.13 26.04 13.84
CA GLU A 116 -51.69 25.80 13.95
C GLU A 116 -50.99 26.98 14.63
N GLY A 117 -50.49 26.79 15.86
CA GLY A 117 -49.59 27.76 16.51
C GLY A 117 -49.90 28.14 17.96
N PHE A 118 -50.95 27.62 18.61
CA PHE A 118 -51.21 27.93 20.02
C PHE A 118 -50.39 27.02 20.96
N ASN A 119 -49.15 27.41 21.23
CA ASN A 119 -48.32 26.77 22.27
C ASN A 119 -48.77 27.27 23.65
N VAL A 120 -49.31 26.38 24.48
CA VAL A 120 -49.53 26.66 25.90
C VAL A 120 -48.21 26.41 26.64
N THR A 121 -47.51 27.49 26.98
CA THR A 121 -46.30 27.43 27.81
C THR A 121 -46.70 27.18 29.26
N VAL A 122 -46.36 26.00 29.79
CA VAL A 122 -46.57 25.67 31.20
C VAL A 122 -45.44 26.31 32.02
N PRO A 123 -45.72 27.20 32.99
CA PRO A 123 -44.68 27.70 33.88
C PRO A 123 -44.30 26.60 34.87
N THR A 124 -43.02 26.21 34.88
CA THR A 124 -42.45 25.39 35.95
C THR A 124 -42.42 26.21 37.23
N SER A 125 -43.42 26.04 38.09
CA SER A 125 -43.35 26.49 39.48
C SER A 125 -42.40 25.58 40.24
N THR A 126 -41.09 25.82 40.10
CA THR A 126 -40.12 25.52 41.14
C THR A 126 -40.07 26.75 42.04
N ALA A 127 -41.03 26.83 42.96
CA ALA A 127 -40.96 27.76 44.07
C ALA A 127 -39.81 27.33 44.99
N ASP A 128 -38.81 28.19 45.08
CA ASP A 128 -37.85 28.23 46.16
C ASP A 128 -38.58 28.14 47.51
N HIS A 129 -38.21 27.16 48.33
CA HIS A 129 -38.35 27.27 49.77
C HIS A 129 -37.01 26.90 50.42
N SER A 130 -36.29 27.97 50.75
CA SER A 130 -35.32 28.13 51.83
C SER A 130 -35.75 27.49 53.14
#